data_AF-A0A9D7XBW9-F1
#
_entry.id   AF-A0A9D7XBW9-F1
#
_cell.length_a   1.000
_cell.length_b   1.000
_cell.length_c   1.000
_cell.angle_alpha   90.00
_cell.angle_beta   90.00
_cell.angle_gamma   90.00
#
_symmetry.space_group_name_H-M   'P 1'
#
loop_
_entity.id
_entity.type
_entity.pdbx_description
1 polymer ?
#
loop_
_entity_poly.entity_id
_entity_poly.type
_entity_poly.pdbx_seq_one_letter_code
_entity_poly.pdbx_strand_id
1 'polypeptide(L)'
;MSYYLNGMLKENYVVKGDITVNQDVLKRDSITISNSIKYSQLSNNYVLRAPIVSTSTPWIIDTSSNLGEDYDVGGTKGNGAAYAQKVESSTTIYEFGSTTLSNTESMEYDEYGRVTNYAKAGSGNDYTSSITYQTPNLLKTYYLYLIKSVLAMVVVCYVNEK
;
A
#
# COMPACT_ATOMS: atom_id res chain seq x y z
N MET A 1 -12.83 -14.10 5.34
CA MET A 1 -11.79 -13.15 4.91
C MET A 1 -11.75 -12.01 5.92
N SER A 2 -10.59 -11.44 6.26
CA SER A 2 -10.52 -10.20 7.07
C SER A 2 -10.54 -8.98 6.15
N TYR A 3 -11.33 -7.96 6.46
CA TYR A 3 -11.37 -6.69 5.72
C TYR A 3 -10.20 -5.77 6.05
N TYR A 4 -9.40 -6.15 7.05
CA TYR A 4 -8.23 -5.41 7.51
C TYR A 4 -7.05 -6.35 7.73
N LEU A 5 -5.85 -5.88 7.39
CA LEU A 5 -4.59 -6.48 7.80
C LEU A 5 -3.96 -5.55 8.83
N ASN A 6 -3.93 -5.97 10.10
CA ASN A 6 -3.31 -5.18 11.18
C ASN A 6 -3.79 -3.71 11.24
N GLY A 7 -5.09 -3.49 11.02
CA GLY A 7 -5.72 -2.15 11.01
C GLY A 7 -5.71 -1.43 9.66
N MET A 8 -5.02 -1.95 8.63
CA MET A 8 -5.06 -1.37 7.29
C MET A 8 -6.18 -1.97 6.46
N LEU A 9 -6.91 -1.14 5.73
CA LEU A 9 -8.04 -1.53 4.90
C LEU A 9 -7.59 -2.42 3.72
N LYS A 10 -8.12 -3.65 3.65
CA LYS A 10 -7.93 -4.57 2.51
C LYS A 10 -9.00 -4.42 1.44
N GLU A 11 -10.26 -4.27 1.82
CA GLU A 11 -11.35 -4.19 0.85
C GLU A 11 -12.39 -3.16 1.29
N ASN A 12 -12.95 -2.44 0.32
CA ASN A 12 -14.05 -1.52 0.52
C ASN A 12 -15.03 -1.62 -0.65
N TYR A 13 -16.32 -1.56 -0.35
CA TYR A 13 -17.40 -1.65 -1.32
C TYR A 13 -18.39 -0.52 -1.09
N VAL A 14 -18.82 0.12 -2.18
CA VAL A 14 -20.01 0.99 -2.20
C VAL A 14 -21.11 0.22 -2.88
N VAL A 15 -22.28 0.14 -2.24
CA VAL A 15 -23.37 -0.76 -2.64
C VAL A 15 -24.72 -0.06 -2.61
N LYS A 16 -25.68 -0.62 -3.34
CA LYS A 16 -27.08 -0.18 -3.35
C LYS A 16 -27.86 -0.86 -2.23
N GLY A 17 -28.48 -0.03 -1.38
CA GLY A 17 -29.38 -0.51 -0.32
C GLY A 17 -28.64 -1.19 0.83
N ASP A 18 -29.39 -1.97 1.60
CA ASP A 18 -28.89 -2.60 2.81
C ASP A 18 -28.13 -3.88 2.52
N ILE A 19 -27.08 -4.12 3.31
CA ILE A 19 -26.30 -5.36 3.27
C ILE A 19 -26.70 -6.25 4.44
N THR A 20 -27.01 -7.51 4.13
CA THR A 20 -27.26 -8.52 5.15
C THR A 20 -25.93 -9.04 5.68
N VAL A 21 -25.74 -8.93 7.00
CA VAL A 21 -24.62 -9.53 7.72
C VAL A 21 -25.07 -10.86 8.30
N ASN A 22 -24.44 -11.95 7.88
CA ASN A 22 -24.67 -13.26 8.46
C ASN A 22 -23.82 -13.37 9.74
N GLN A 23 -24.46 -13.11 10.86
CA GLN A 23 -23.84 -13.20 12.18
C GLN A 23 -23.80 -14.66 12.65
N ASP A 24 -22.65 -15.10 13.14
CA ASP A 24 -22.47 -16.43 13.74
C ASP A 24 -21.84 -16.26 15.12
N VAL A 25 -22.39 -16.94 16.12
CA VAL A 25 -21.96 -16.80 17.52
C VAL A 25 -20.56 -17.42 17.75
N LEU A 26 -20.18 -18.40 16.92
CA LEU A 26 -18.95 -19.19 17.09
C LEU A 26 -17.95 -18.98 15.96
N LYS A 27 -18.31 -18.23 14.92
CA LYS A 27 -17.46 -17.97 13.76
C LYS A 27 -17.38 -16.47 13.51
N ARG A 28 -16.44 -16.09 12.64
CA ARG A 28 -16.40 -14.71 12.13
C ARG A 28 -17.64 -14.45 11.29
N ASP A 29 -18.28 -13.31 11.51
CA ASP A 29 -19.36 -12.80 10.68
C ASP A 29 -18.95 -12.83 9.21
N SER A 30 -19.93 -13.12 8.36
CA SER A 30 -19.73 -13.16 6.91
C SER A 30 -20.67 -12.22 6.21
N ILE A 31 -20.13 -11.53 5.20
CA ILE A 31 -20.88 -10.60 4.37
C ILE A 31 -20.71 -11.07 2.93
N THR A 32 -21.82 -11.26 2.22
CA THR A 32 -21.82 -11.58 0.79
C THR A 32 -22.40 -10.41 0.02
N ILE A 33 -21.61 -9.80 -0.86
CA ILE A 33 -22.01 -8.65 -1.67
C ILE A 33 -22.12 -9.10 -3.12
N SER A 34 -23.35 -9.17 -3.64
CA SER A 34 -23.60 -9.47 -5.05
C SER A 34 -23.04 -8.37 -5.97
N ASN A 35 -22.50 -8.74 -7.12
CA ASN A 35 -22.06 -7.77 -8.13
C ASN A 35 -23.23 -6.90 -8.66
N SER A 36 -24.48 -7.41 -8.63
CA SER A 36 -25.66 -6.66 -9.08
C SER A 36 -26.03 -5.45 -8.21
N ILE A 37 -25.44 -5.35 -7.02
CA ILE A 37 -25.69 -4.24 -6.08
C ILE A 37 -24.43 -3.39 -5.83
N LYS A 38 -23.29 -3.71 -6.45
CA LYS A 38 -22.06 -2.91 -6.27
C LYS A 38 -22.12 -1.68 -7.18
N TYR A 39 -21.66 -0.55 -6.64
CA TYR A 39 -21.34 0.66 -7.40
C TYR A 39 -19.83 0.78 -7.60
N SER A 40 -19.05 0.51 -6.55
CA SER A 40 -17.60 0.46 -6.64
C SER A 40 -17.01 -0.54 -5.67
N GLN A 41 -15.80 -0.98 -5.98
CA GLN A 41 -14.98 -1.85 -5.15
C GLN A 41 -13.54 -1.35 -5.17
N LEU A 42 -12.93 -1.28 -3.99
CA LEU A 42 -11.49 -1.09 -3.80
C LEU A 42 -10.94 -2.36 -3.14
N SER A 43 -9.82 -2.87 -3.66
CA SER A 43 -9.08 -4.00 -3.11
C SER A 43 -7.61 -3.64 -3.00
N ASN A 44 -7.05 -3.66 -1.79
CA ASN A 44 -5.65 -3.43 -1.51
C ASN A 44 -4.97 -4.75 -1.15
N ASN A 45 -3.86 -5.03 -1.82
CA ASN A 45 -2.97 -6.14 -1.50
C ASN A 45 -1.77 -5.63 -0.71
N TYR A 46 -1.43 -6.30 0.38
CA TYR A 46 -0.31 -5.96 1.24
C TYR A 46 0.61 -7.16 1.40
N VAL A 47 1.91 -6.90 1.55
CA VAL A 47 2.89 -7.90 1.94
C VAL A 47 3.46 -7.51 3.30
N LEU A 48 3.53 -8.48 4.21
CA LEU A 48 4.21 -8.33 5.50
C LEU A 48 5.67 -8.76 5.38
N ARG A 49 6.58 -7.84 5.72
CA ARG A 49 8.02 -8.03 5.64
C ARG A 49 8.65 -8.00 7.03
N ALA A 50 9.71 -8.79 7.20
CA ALA A 50 10.53 -8.80 8.40
C ALA A 50 11.55 -7.65 8.41
N PRO A 51 12.00 -7.20 9.60
CA PRO A 51 13.13 -6.31 9.72
C PRO A 51 14.45 -7.11 9.64
N ILE A 52 15.44 -6.57 8.93
CA ILE A 52 16.84 -6.95 9.10
C ILE A 52 17.42 -6.00 10.15
N VAL A 53 17.57 -6.52 11.37
CA VAL A 53 18.06 -5.75 12.50
C VAL A 53 19.59 -5.64 12.46
N SER A 54 20.09 -4.45 12.78
CA SER A 54 21.53 -4.15 12.84
C SER A 54 21.82 -3.27 14.05
N THR A 55 23.02 -3.43 14.61
CA THR A 55 23.53 -2.62 15.74
C THR A 55 24.37 -1.44 15.27
N SER A 56 24.75 -1.39 14.00
CA SER A 56 25.67 -0.38 13.43
C SER A 56 25.10 0.40 12.24
N THR A 57 23.96 -0.04 11.71
CA THR A 57 23.24 0.63 10.62
C THR A 57 21.76 0.75 10.98
N PRO A 58 21.02 1.68 10.36
CA PRO A 58 19.57 1.70 10.45
C PRO A 58 18.99 0.32 10.08
N TRP A 59 17.89 -0.05 10.70
CA TRP A 59 17.16 -1.27 10.32
C TRP A 59 16.64 -1.11 8.89
N ILE A 60 16.77 -2.18 8.12
CA ILE A 60 16.24 -2.26 6.76
C ILE A 60 15.17 -3.35 6.69
N ILE A 61 14.35 -3.30 5.65
CA ILE A 61 13.29 -4.25 5.38
C ILE A 61 13.89 -5.40 4.56
N ASP A 62 13.62 -6.64 4.99
CA ASP A 62 13.90 -7.80 4.15
C ASP A 62 12.88 -7.87 3.01
N THR A 63 13.27 -7.37 1.84
CA THR A 63 12.43 -7.34 0.62
C THR A 63 12.14 -8.72 0.04
N SER A 64 12.84 -9.76 0.50
CA SER A 64 12.61 -11.15 0.12
C SER A 64 11.65 -11.90 1.06
N SER A 65 11.53 -11.45 2.30
CA SER A 65 10.65 -12.08 3.30
C SER A 65 9.16 -11.93 2.96
N ASN A 66 8.34 -12.97 3.13
CA ASN A 66 6.89 -12.82 3.16
C ASN A 66 6.39 -13.56 4.40
N LEU A 67 6.01 -12.78 5.41
CA LEU A 67 5.62 -13.33 6.72
C LEU A 67 4.23 -13.99 6.72
N GLY A 68 3.44 -13.80 5.65
CA GLY A 68 2.07 -14.29 5.58
C GLY A 68 1.10 -13.41 6.38
N GLU A 69 -0.18 -13.41 6.01
CA GLU A 69 -1.21 -12.58 6.66
C GLU A 69 -1.63 -13.06 8.04
N ASP A 70 -1.27 -14.29 8.40
CA ASP A 70 -1.46 -14.90 9.72
C ASP A 70 -0.37 -14.48 10.72
N TYR A 71 0.64 -13.72 10.27
CA TYR A 71 1.68 -13.19 11.14
C TYR A 71 1.11 -12.18 12.13
N ASP A 72 1.16 -12.58 13.40
CA ASP A 72 0.73 -11.77 14.53
C ASP A 72 1.75 -10.66 14.80
N VAL A 73 1.39 -9.41 14.50
CA VAL A 73 2.19 -8.21 14.81
C VAL A 73 2.00 -7.72 16.25
N GLY A 74 1.14 -8.36 17.05
CA GLY A 74 0.86 -8.01 18.43
C GLY A 74 0.62 -9.23 19.32
N GLY A 75 1.68 -9.76 19.93
CA GLY A 75 1.62 -10.92 20.82
C GLY A 75 2.98 -11.58 21.06
N THR A 76 2.99 -12.80 21.61
CA THR A 76 4.20 -13.56 22.01
C THR A 76 5.14 -13.90 20.84
N LYS A 77 4.63 -13.87 19.59
CA LYS A 77 5.40 -14.07 18.35
C LYS A 77 5.76 -12.75 17.64
N GLY A 78 5.22 -11.62 18.11
CA GLY A 78 5.16 -10.35 17.39
C GLY A 78 5.66 -9.13 18.17
N ASN A 79 6.37 -9.31 19.29
CA ASN A 79 7.18 -8.22 19.86
C ASN A 79 8.39 -7.97 18.95
N GLY A 80 8.17 -7.48 17.74
CA GLY A 80 9.23 -7.32 16.75
C GLY A 80 8.70 -6.83 15.43
N ALA A 81 8.93 -5.55 15.15
CA ALA A 81 8.44 -4.75 14.03
C ALA A 81 8.33 -5.50 12.69
N ALA A 82 7.12 -5.84 12.24
CA ALA A 82 6.88 -6.19 10.85
C ALA A 82 6.48 -4.94 10.06
N TYR A 83 6.87 -4.88 8.78
CA TYR A 83 6.49 -3.80 7.89
C TYR A 83 5.40 -4.27 6.95
N ALA A 84 4.29 -3.55 6.94
CA ALA A 84 3.25 -3.76 5.96
C ALA A 84 3.44 -2.82 4.77
N GLN A 85 3.57 -3.40 3.58
CA GLN A 85 3.74 -2.67 2.34
C GLN A 85 2.56 -2.92 1.42
N LYS A 86 1.87 -1.86 1.01
CA LYS A 86 0.80 -1.97 0.01
C LYS A 86 1.44 -2.15 -1.36
N VAL A 87 1.40 -3.35 -1.91
CA VAL A 87 2.05 -3.64 -3.20
C VAL A 87 1.12 -3.37 -4.37
N GLU A 88 -0.19 -3.47 -4.15
CA GLU A 88 -1.19 -3.29 -5.20
C GLU A 88 -2.49 -2.73 -4.63
N SER A 89 -3.19 -1.95 -5.44
CA SER A 89 -4.52 -1.42 -5.18
C SER A 89 -5.32 -1.48 -6.47
N SER A 90 -6.45 -2.19 -6.47
CA SER A 90 -7.37 -2.26 -7.60
C SER A 90 -8.66 -1.54 -7.25
N THR A 91 -9.08 -0.62 -8.12
CA THR A 91 -10.37 0.05 -8.04
C THR A 91 -11.23 -0.36 -9.23
N THR A 92 -12.43 -0.83 -8.97
CA THR A 92 -13.41 -1.23 -9.96
C THR A 92 -14.69 -0.42 -9.78
N ILE A 93 -15.21 0.16 -10.87
CA ILE A 93 -16.48 0.89 -10.90
C ILE A 93 -17.47 0.06 -11.72
N TYR A 94 -18.56 -0.31 -11.06
CA TYR A 94 -19.68 -1.04 -11.65
C TYR A 94 -20.75 -0.02 -12.00
N GLU A 95 -20.69 0.50 -13.22
CA GLU A 95 -21.78 1.30 -13.77
C GLU A 95 -22.97 0.40 -14.12
N PHE A 96 -24.19 0.84 -13.78
CA PHE A 96 -25.39 0.02 -13.97
C PHE A 96 -25.75 -0.05 -15.46
N GLY A 97 -25.50 -1.20 -16.10
CA GLY A 97 -25.86 -1.45 -17.50
C GLY A 97 -24.78 -1.08 -18.52
N SER A 98 -23.54 -0.80 -18.10
CA SER A 98 -22.41 -0.55 -19.01
C SER A 98 -21.20 -1.45 -18.68
N THR A 99 -20.13 -1.32 -19.45
CA THR A 99 -18.86 -2.03 -19.22
C THR A 99 -18.19 -1.52 -17.94
N THR A 100 -17.71 -2.44 -17.11
CA THR A 100 -16.97 -2.13 -15.89
C THR A 100 -15.68 -1.36 -16.19
N LEU A 101 -15.42 -0.30 -15.42
CA LEU A 101 -14.14 0.43 -15.46
C LEU A 101 -13.26 -0.07 -14.32
N SER A 102 -12.00 -0.39 -14.60
CA SER A 102 -11.08 -0.93 -13.60
C SER A 102 -9.67 -0.41 -13.78
N ASN A 103 -9.08 0.04 -12.68
CA ASN A 103 -7.71 0.53 -12.63
C ASN A 103 -6.94 -0.25 -11.57
N THR A 104 -5.66 -0.50 -11.85
CA THR A 104 -4.74 -1.13 -10.90
C THR A 104 -3.54 -0.21 -10.69
N GLU A 105 -3.21 0.03 -9.44
CA GLU A 105 -2.06 0.80 -8.97
C GLU A 105 -1.10 -0.17 -8.28
N SER A 106 0.18 -0.12 -8.63
CA SER A 106 1.22 -0.95 -8.03
C SER A 106 2.37 -0.10 -7.52
N MET A 107 2.99 -0.55 -6.42
CA MET A 107 4.10 0.15 -5.77
C MET A 107 5.26 -0.81 -5.51
N GLU A 108 6.46 -0.34 -5.83
CA GLU A 108 7.72 -0.99 -5.44
C GLU A 108 8.44 -0.14 -4.41
N TYR A 109 9.20 -0.79 -3.54
CA TYR A 109 9.84 -0.17 -2.39
C TYR A 109 11.33 -0.52 -2.33
N ASP A 110 12.14 0.40 -1.81
CA ASP A 110 13.51 0.10 -1.43
C ASP A 110 13.62 -0.59 -0.06
N GLU A 111 14.85 -0.92 0.33
CA GLU A 111 15.18 -1.54 1.62
C GLU A 111 14.81 -0.68 2.83
N TYR A 112 14.50 0.61 2.66
CA TYR A 112 14.05 1.48 3.75
C TYR A 112 12.53 1.67 3.76
N GLY A 113 11.80 0.97 2.90
CA GLY A 113 10.35 1.05 2.79
C GLY A 113 9.84 2.29 2.08
N ARG A 114 10.70 2.98 1.32
CA ARG A 114 10.32 4.15 0.52
C ARG A 114 9.94 3.72 -0.89
N VAL A 115 8.94 4.36 -1.48
CA VAL A 115 8.45 4.00 -2.82
C VAL A 115 9.48 4.38 -3.89
N THR A 116 9.94 3.41 -4.67
CA THR A 116 10.86 3.62 -5.80
C THR A 116 10.14 3.64 -7.14
N ASN A 117 8.98 2.98 -7.21
CA ASN A 117 8.20 2.89 -8.44
C ASN A 117 6.71 2.91 -8.11
N TYR A 118 5.96 3.62 -8.93
CA TYR A 118 4.51 3.63 -8.91
C TYR A 118 4.02 3.43 -10.34
N ALA A 119 3.14 2.47 -10.57
CA ALA A 119 2.52 2.28 -11.87
C ALA A 119 1.00 2.24 -11.75
N LYS A 120 0.32 2.94 -12.65
CA LYS A 120 -1.12 2.83 -12.86
C LYS A 120 -1.38 2.20 -14.22
N ALA A 121 -2.24 1.19 -14.24
CA ALA A 121 -2.72 0.54 -15.46
C ALA A 121 -4.26 0.42 -15.46
N GLY A 122 -4.87 0.22 -16.62
CA GLY A 122 -6.28 -0.17 -16.77
C GLY A 122 -7.11 0.88 -17.50
N SER A 123 -8.30 1.20 -16.99
CA SER A 123 -9.16 2.21 -17.61
C SER A 123 -8.54 3.61 -17.48
N GLY A 124 -8.62 4.38 -18.57
CA GLY A 124 -7.99 5.69 -18.69
C GLY A 124 -6.52 5.60 -19.09
N ASN A 125 -5.71 6.54 -18.61
CA ASN A 125 -4.30 6.62 -18.97
C ASN A 125 -3.45 5.68 -18.08
N ASP A 126 -2.51 5.03 -18.74
CA ASP A 126 -1.47 4.23 -18.11
C ASP A 126 -0.21 5.07 -17.97
N TYR A 127 0.42 5.01 -16.81
CA TYR A 127 1.67 5.71 -16.58
C TYR A 127 2.50 5.02 -15.51
N THR A 128 3.80 5.29 -15.57
CA THR A 128 4.75 4.82 -14.57
C THR A 128 5.57 6.01 -14.08
N SER A 129 5.76 6.06 -12.77
CA SER A 129 6.55 7.07 -12.09
C SER A 129 7.68 6.41 -11.32
N SER A 130 8.90 6.72 -11.71
CA SER A 130 10.10 6.28 -11.00
C SER A 130 10.56 7.38 -10.03
N ILE A 131 10.87 6.97 -8.81
CA ILE A 131 11.27 7.85 -7.72
C ILE A 131 12.67 7.45 -7.30
N THR A 132 13.60 8.41 -7.30
CA THR A 132 14.98 8.19 -6.84
C THR A 132 15.26 9.06 -5.63
N TYR A 133 15.78 8.44 -4.57
CA TYR A 133 16.19 9.13 -3.36
C TYR A 133 17.69 9.39 -3.38
N GLN A 134 18.08 10.65 -3.23
CA GLN A 134 19.49 11.06 -3.21
C GLN A 134 19.93 11.33 -1.76
N THR A 135 21.15 10.91 -1.42
CA THR A 135 21.79 11.35 -0.17
C THR A 135 22.03 12.86 -0.23
N PRO A 136 21.73 13.63 0.84
CA PRO A 136 22.01 15.06 0.87
C PRO A 136 23.48 15.33 0.56
N ASN A 137 23.76 16.08 -0.51
CA ASN A 137 25.11 16.54 -0.80
C ASN A 137 25.42 17.74 0.09
N LEU A 138 26.03 17.49 1.24
CA LEU A 138 26.37 18.49 2.25
C LEU A 138 27.25 19.63 1.73
N LEU A 139 28.00 19.42 0.63
CA LEU A 139 28.86 20.45 0.02
C LEU A 139 28.08 21.43 -0.87
N LYS A 140 26.94 21.00 -1.45
CA LYS A 140 26.05 21.90 -2.22
C LYS A 140 25.07 22.68 -1.33
N THR A 141 24.85 22.24 -0.09
CA THR A 141 23.87 22.85 0.81
C THR A 141 24.38 24.11 1.51
N TYR A 142 25.69 24.37 1.55
CA TYR A 142 26.26 25.56 2.22
C TYR A 142 25.72 26.90 1.67
N TYR A 143 25.29 26.97 0.40
CA TYR A 143 24.65 28.17 -0.16
C TYR A 143 23.17 28.36 0.23
N LEU A 144 22.50 27.35 0.76
CA LEU A 144 21.14 27.46 1.32
C LEU A 144 21.13 27.60 2.86
N TYR A 145 22.26 27.41 3.53
CA TYR A 145 22.38 27.37 5.00
C TYR A 145 22.44 28.75 5.69
N LEU A 146 21.94 29.82 5.05
CA LEU A 146 21.66 31.08 5.75
C LEU A 146 20.18 31.24 6.14
N ILE A 147 19.32 30.27 5.82
CA ILE A 147 17.91 30.28 6.25
C ILE A 147 17.57 28.92 6.87
N LYS A 148 17.69 28.84 8.20
CA LYS A 148 17.12 27.86 9.15
C LYS A 148 17.07 26.39 8.74
N SER A 149 17.86 25.60 9.46
CA SER A 149 17.77 24.15 9.70
C SER A 149 16.40 23.50 9.43
N VAL A 150 16.23 22.96 8.23
CA VAL A 150 15.35 21.82 7.93
C VAL A 150 16.09 20.94 6.92
N LEU A 151 16.16 19.63 7.19
CA LEU A 151 16.71 18.62 6.29
C LEU A 151 15.93 18.67 4.97
N ALA A 152 16.49 19.27 3.92
CA ALA A 152 15.84 19.36 2.61
C ALA A 152 16.11 18.07 1.81
N MET A 153 15.11 17.20 1.74
CA MET A 153 15.09 16.02 0.87
C MET A 153 14.57 16.42 -0.51
N VAL A 154 15.37 16.23 -1.56
CA VAL A 154 14.95 16.51 -2.93
C VAL A 154 14.36 15.23 -3.52
N VAL A 155 13.06 15.26 -3.83
CA VAL A 155 12.37 14.20 -4.56
C VAL A 155 12.33 14.61 -6.03
N VAL A 156 12.89 13.78 -6.91
CA VAL A 156 12.77 13.95 -8.37
C VAL A 156 11.80 12.88 -8.87
N CYS A 157 10.66 13.30 -9.37
CA CYS A 157 9.66 12.42 -9.99
C CYS A 157 9.75 12.54 -11.51
N TYR A 158 9.89 11.40 -12.20
CA TYR A 158 9.75 11.33 -13.65
C TYR A 158 8.44 10.63 -13.98
N VAL A 159 7.57 11.27 -14.77
CA VAL A 159 6.35 10.66 -15.30
C VAL A 159 6.62 10.28 -16.74
N ASN A 160 6.55 8.99 -17.07
CA ASN A 160 6.53 8.53 -18.45
C ASN A 160 5.09 8.15 -18.80
N GLU A 161 4.47 8.95 -19.68
CA GLU A 161 3.20 8.62 -20.33
C GLU A 161 3.47 7.67 -21.49
N LYS A 162 2.66 6.62 -21.64
CA LYS A 162 2.70 5.72 -22.81
C LYS A 162 1.74 6.17 -23.89
#